data_AF-A0A0J6NP97-F1
#
_entry.id   AF-A0A0J6NP97-F1
#
_cell.length_a   1.000
_cell.length_b   1.000
_cell.length_c   1.000
_cell.angle_alpha   90.00
_cell.angle_beta   90.00
_cell.angle_gamma   90.00
#
_symmetry.space_group_name_H-M   'P 1'
#
loop_
_entity.id
_entity.type
_entity.pdbx_description
1 polymer ?
#
loop_
_entity_poly.entity_id
_entity_poly.type
_entity_poly.pdbx_seq_one_letter_code
_entity_poly.pdbx_strand_id
1 'polypeptide(L)'
;MQFDEVRPEHFTTLSRNPFPHILIDRALQQIAGGSADGSQFRKDVLAAAGWSHGGLTPFGKYPADACEAFNRIRKVLEVTQEPGAILAELEKDAPKI
;
A
#
# COMPACT_ATOMS: atom_id res chain seq x y z
N MET A 1 3.86 5.38 11.80
CA MET A 1 3.07 6.53 11.25
C MET A 1 1.60 6.17 11.32
N GLN A 2 0.70 7.10 11.66
CA GLN A 2 -0.75 6.85 11.56
C GLN A 2 -1.30 7.51 10.30
N PHE A 3 -1.99 6.71 9.50
CA PHE A 3 -2.74 7.20 8.34
C PHE A 3 -4.23 6.99 8.58
N ASP A 4 -5.05 7.79 7.90
CA ASP A 4 -6.49 7.59 7.92
C ASP A 4 -6.88 6.30 7.20
N GLU A 5 -8.11 5.84 7.41
CA GLU A 5 -8.60 4.62 6.78
C GLU A 5 -8.75 4.86 5.28
N VAL A 6 -8.19 3.96 4.46
CA VAL A 6 -8.39 4.01 3.03
C VAL A 6 -9.79 3.52 2.73
N ARG A 7 -10.53 4.25 1.91
CA ARG A 7 -11.86 3.86 1.43
C ARG A 7 -11.82 3.63 -0.07
N PRO A 8 -12.65 2.73 -0.61
CA PRO A 8 -12.72 2.48 -2.05
C PRO A 8 -13.07 3.76 -2.84
N GLU A 9 -13.89 4.63 -2.25
CA GLU A 9 -14.28 5.92 -2.82
C GLU A 9 -13.08 6.84 -3.08
N HIS A 10 -11.99 6.71 -2.31
CA HIS A 10 -10.79 7.52 -2.52
C HIS A 10 -10.09 7.23 -3.86
N PHE A 11 -10.31 6.06 -4.46
CA PHE A 11 -9.73 5.70 -5.76
C PHE A 11 -10.57 6.15 -6.96
N THR A 12 -11.84 6.47 -6.73
CA THR A 12 -12.80 6.86 -7.79
C THR A 12 -13.22 8.33 -7.71
N THR A 13 -12.94 9.00 -6.59
CA THR A 13 -13.24 10.41 -6.37
C THR A 13 -11.98 11.26 -6.45
N LEU A 14 -12.15 12.55 -6.78
CA LEU A 14 -11.08 13.54 -6.74
C LEU A 14 -11.25 14.41 -5.50
N SER A 15 -10.17 14.60 -4.74
CA SER A 15 -10.14 15.52 -3.59
C SER A 15 -9.01 16.53 -3.73
N ARG A 16 -9.20 17.71 -3.15
CA ARG A 16 -8.15 18.74 -3.02
C ARG A 16 -7.09 18.34 -2.00
N ASN A 17 -7.45 17.53 -1.01
CA ASN A 17 -6.52 17.00 -0.02
C ASN A 17 -6.01 15.63 -0.48
N PRO A 18 -4.71 15.32 -0.26
CA PRO A 18 -4.18 14.02 -0.60
C PRO A 18 -4.88 12.94 0.23
N PHE A 19 -5.43 11.93 -0.45
CA PHE A 19 -6.07 10.80 0.19
C PHE A 19 -5.06 9.95 0.99
N PRO A 20 -5.52 9.18 1.98
CA PRO A 20 -4.65 8.34 2.80
C PRO A 20 -3.82 7.34 1.99
N HIS A 21 -4.36 6.77 0.91
CA HIS A 21 -3.59 5.86 0.03
C HIS A 21 -2.40 6.57 -0.65
N ILE A 22 -2.53 7.87 -0.98
CA ILE A 22 -1.44 8.68 -1.54
C ILE A 22 -0.36 8.94 -0.47
N LEU A 23 -0.78 9.20 0.76
CA LEU A 23 0.14 9.42 1.88
C LEU A 23 0.93 8.15 2.23
N ILE A 24 0.27 7.00 2.22
CA ILE A 24 0.90 5.68 2.41
C ILE A 24 1.91 5.44 1.28
N ASP A 25 1.52 5.68 0.03
CA ASP A 25 2.42 5.49 -1.12
C ASP A 25 3.68 6.35 -1.00
N ARG A 26 3.52 7.61 -0.62
CA ARG A 26 4.66 8.52 -0.34
C ARG A 26 5.53 8.00 0.80
N ALA A 27 4.93 7.50 1.88
CA ALA A 27 5.69 6.92 2.99
C ALA A 27 6.50 5.70 2.54
N LEU A 28 5.93 4.81 1.73
CA LEU A 28 6.65 3.68 1.14
C LEU A 28 7.82 4.15 0.26
N GLN A 29 7.63 5.20 -0.56
CA GLN A 29 8.72 5.76 -1.36
C GLN A 29 9.83 6.37 -0.50
N GLN A 30 9.48 7.03 0.61
CA GLN A 30 10.45 7.56 1.57
C GLN A 30 11.21 6.43 2.28
N ILE A 31 10.52 5.37 2.70
CA ILE A 31 11.11 4.18 3.34
C ILE A 31 12.06 3.45 2.38
N ALA A 32 11.71 3.39 1.10
CA ALA A 32 12.56 2.81 0.07
C ALA A 32 13.81 3.64 -0.26
N GLY A 33 13.97 4.84 0.33
CA GLY A 33 15.19 5.64 0.24
C GLY A 33 15.52 6.19 -1.14
N GLY A 34 14.56 6.22 -2.08
CA GLY A 34 14.77 6.76 -3.43
C GLY A 34 15.69 5.95 -4.35
N SER A 35 16.13 4.76 -3.94
CA SER A 35 16.89 3.84 -4.78
C SER A 35 16.02 3.22 -5.88
N ALA A 36 16.63 2.75 -6.98
CA ALA A 36 15.93 2.10 -8.09
C ALA A 36 15.04 0.92 -7.63
N ASP A 37 15.39 0.27 -6.52
CA ASP A 37 14.62 -0.77 -5.85
C ASP A 37 13.28 -0.31 -5.25
N GLY A 38 13.03 1.00 -5.10
CA GLY A 38 11.76 1.47 -4.52
C GLY A 38 10.54 1.14 -5.37
N SER A 39 10.70 1.05 -6.69
CA SER A 39 9.63 0.57 -7.58
C SER A 39 9.35 -0.92 -7.41
N GLN A 40 10.38 -1.70 -7.08
CA GLN A 40 10.27 -3.14 -6.83
C GLN A 40 9.65 -3.38 -5.46
N PHE A 41 10.20 -2.74 -4.42
CA PHE A 41 9.65 -2.75 -3.05
C PHE A 41 8.16 -2.41 -3.01
N ARG A 42 7.73 -1.34 -3.71
CA ARG A 42 6.32 -0.98 -3.78
C ARG A 42 5.46 -2.11 -4.37
N LYS A 43 5.94 -2.78 -5.42
CA LYS A 43 5.24 -3.92 -6.03
C LYS A 43 5.16 -5.09 -5.06
N ASP A 44 6.26 -5.40 -4.37
CA ASP A 44 6.32 -6.50 -3.41
C ASP A 44 5.40 -6.23 -2.21
N VAL A 45 5.37 -5.00 -1.70
CA VAL A 45 4.47 -4.57 -0.62
C VAL A 45 3.01 -4.66 -1.04
N LEU A 46 2.68 -4.18 -2.24
CA LEU A 46 1.32 -4.29 -2.77
C LEU A 46 0.92 -5.77 -2.95
N ALA A 47 1.80 -6.58 -3.54
CA ALA A 47 1.56 -8.01 -3.73
C ALA A 47 1.35 -8.74 -2.39
N ALA A 48 2.23 -8.50 -1.41
CA ALA A 48 2.11 -9.06 -0.06
C ALA A 48 0.83 -8.60 0.64
N ALA A 49 0.40 -7.35 0.41
CA ALA A 49 -0.86 -6.84 0.94
C ALA A 49 -2.11 -7.47 0.28
N GLY A 50 -1.97 -8.27 -0.78
CA GLY A 50 -3.06 -8.94 -1.49
C GLY A 50 -3.42 -8.30 -2.83
N TRP A 51 -2.65 -7.32 -3.31
CA TRP A 51 -2.85 -6.73 -4.64
C TRP A 51 -2.19 -7.60 -5.72
N SER A 52 -2.93 -8.59 -6.22
CA SER A 52 -2.47 -9.49 -7.28
C SER A 52 -2.60 -8.92 -8.70
N HIS A 53 -3.21 -7.74 -8.85
CA HIS A 53 -3.32 -7.09 -10.14
C HIS A 53 -2.00 -6.41 -10.49
N GLY A 54 -1.33 -6.86 -11.57
CA GLY A 54 -0.06 -6.26 -12.00
C GLY A 54 -0.15 -4.73 -12.11
N GLY A 55 0.97 -4.02 -11.89
CA GLY A 55 1.04 -2.55 -11.76
C GLY A 55 0.52 -1.71 -12.94
N LEU A 56 -0.01 -2.34 -13.99
CA LEU A 56 -0.76 -1.71 -15.08
C LEU A 56 -2.25 -1.52 -14.77
N THR A 57 -2.80 -2.19 -13.75
CA THR A 57 -4.24 -2.09 -13.44
C THR A 57 -4.50 -0.87 -12.58
N PRO A 58 -5.34 0.09 -13.02
CA PRO A 58 -5.65 1.25 -12.21
C PRO A 58 -6.45 0.81 -10.97
N PHE A 59 -6.10 1.36 -9.80
CA PHE A 59 -6.80 1.07 -8.54
C PHE A 59 -8.30 1.36 -8.61
N GLY A 60 -8.72 2.34 -9.41
CA GLY A 60 -10.14 2.63 -9.65
C GLY A 60 -10.93 1.50 -10.32
N LYS A 61 -10.26 0.50 -10.93
CA LYS A 61 -10.93 -0.69 -11.47
C LYS A 61 -11.34 -1.69 -10.39
N TYR A 62 -10.52 -1.81 -9.34
CA TYR A 62 -10.77 -2.69 -8.19
C TYR A 62 -10.54 -1.88 -6.89
N PRO A 63 -11.42 -0.91 -6.60
CA PRO A 63 -11.21 0.00 -5.48
C PRO A 63 -11.36 -0.71 -4.13
N ALA A 64 -12.12 -1.80 -4.05
CA ALA A 64 -12.27 -2.62 -2.84
C ALA A 64 -10.97 -3.38 -2.51
N ASP A 65 -10.40 -4.11 -3.47
CA ASP A 65 -9.13 -4.81 -3.31
C ASP A 65 -7.98 -3.85 -3.01
N ALA A 66 -7.93 -2.71 -3.71
CA ALA A 66 -6.94 -1.67 -3.44
C ALA A 66 -7.09 -1.13 -2.01
N CYS A 67 -8.32 -0.80 -1.62
CA CYS A 67 -8.64 -0.33 -0.28
C CYS A 67 -8.18 -1.30 0.80
N GLU A 68 -8.46 -2.60 0.63
CA GLU A 68 -8.04 -3.62 1.58
C GLU A 68 -6.51 -3.72 1.68
N ALA A 69 -5.83 -3.78 0.53
CA ALA A 69 -4.37 -3.83 0.48
C ALA A 69 -3.73 -2.62 1.18
N PHE A 70 -4.17 -1.40 0.86
CA PHE A 70 -3.63 -0.19 1.48
C PHE A 70 -3.94 -0.11 2.98
N ASN A 71 -5.12 -0.56 3.44
CA ASN A 71 -5.42 -0.59 4.87
C ASN A 71 -4.58 -1.62 5.64
N ARG A 72 -4.18 -2.73 5.00
CA ARG A 72 -3.21 -3.66 5.59
C ARG A 72 -1.83 -3.02 5.71
N ILE A 73 -1.34 -2.40 4.63
CA ILE A 73 -0.07 -1.66 4.65
C ILE A 73 -0.08 -0.59 5.74
N ARG A 74 -1.19 0.16 5.88
CA ARG A 74 -1.37 1.14 6.95
C ARG A 74 -1.13 0.54 8.33
N LYS A 75 -1.80 -0.56 8.67
CA LYS A 75 -1.65 -1.23 9.97
C LYS A 75 -0.21 -1.64 10.23
N VAL A 76 0.47 -2.16 9.20
CA VAL A 76 1.87 -2.55 9.31
C VAL A 76 2.77 -1.33 9.50
N LEU A 77 2.52 -0.23 8.80
CA LEU A 77 3.26 1.04 8.94
C LEU A 77 3.04 1.75 10.29
N GLU A 78 2.00 1.38 11.03
CA GLU A 78 1.80 1.81 12.42
C GLU A 78 2.76 1.09 13.37
N VAL A 79 3.13 -0.16 13.07
CA VAL A 79 4.00 -1.01 13.89
C VAL A 79 5.47 -0.91 13.48
N THR A 80 5.75 -0.97 12.18
CA THR A 80 7.10 -1.02 11.64
C THR A 80 7.25 -0.15 10.39
N GLN A 81 8.42 0.46 10.25
CA GLN A 81 8.78 1.32 9.12
C GLN A 81 10.00 0.79 8.37
N GLU A 82 10.49 -0.40 8.73
CA GLU A 82 11.60 -1.05 8.04
C GLU A 82 11.09 -1.84 6.84
N PRO A 83 11.66 -1.66 5.64
CA PRO A 83 11.16 -2.30 4.42
C PRO A 83 11.10 -3.83 4.53
N GLY A 84 12.13 -4.46 5.08
CA GLY A 84 12.15 -5.91 5.30
C GLY A 84 11.09 -6.38 6.30
N ALA A 85 10.84 -5.61 7.35
CA ALA A 85 9.82 -5.94 8.35
C ALA A 85 8.40 -5.71 7.83
N ILE A 86 8.19 -4.68 7.00
CA ILE A 86 6.90 -4.40 6.37
C ILE A 86 6.48 -5.59 5.50
N LEU A 87 7.37 -6.06 4.63
CA LEU A 87 7.12 -7.23 3.79
C LEU A 87 6.85 -8.48 4.63
N ALA A 88 7.72 -8.77 5.60
CA ALA A 88 7.56 -9.94 6.45
C ALA A 88 6.23 -9.94 7.23
N GLU A 89 5.76 -8.77 7.69
CA GLU A 89 4.49 -8.68 8.40
C GLU A 89 3.29 -8.77 7.46
N LEU A 90 3.36 -8.15 6.28
CA LEU A 90 2.34 -8.29 5.26
C LEU A 90 2.23 -9.73 4.74
N GLU A 91 3.34 -10.44 4.57
CA GLU A 91 3.35 -11.85 4.18
C GLU A 91 2.77 -12.78 5.25
N LYS A 92 2.89 -12.43 6.54
CA LYS A 92 2.22 -13.17 7.62
C LYS A 92 0.71 -12.95 7.62
N ASP A 93 0.28 -11.73 7.32
CA ASP A 93 -1.14 -11.34 7.29
C ASP A 93 -1.80 -11.66 5.92
N ALA A 94 -0.99 -12.00 4.90
CA ALA A 94 -1.47 -12.38 3.59
C ALA A 94 -2.26 -13.70 3.65
N PRO A 95 -3.44 -13.78 3.02
CA PRO A 95 -4.15 -15.04 2.89
C PRO A 95 -3.29 -16.01 2.07
N LYS A 96 -2.85 -17.10 2.71
CA LYS A 96 -2.28 -18.27 2.01
C LYS A 96 -3.32 -18.77 1.02
N ILE A 97 -3.09 -18.49 -0.26
CA ILE A 97 -3.84 -19.04 -1.40
C ILE A 97 -3.59 -20.54 -1.50
#